data_AF-A3DBB5-F1
#
_entry.id   AF-A3DBB5-F1
#
_cell.length_a   1.000
_cell.length_b   1.000
_cell.length_c   1.000
_cell.angle_alpha   90.00
_cell.angle_beta   90.00
_cell.angle_gamma   90.00
#
_symmetry.space_group_name_H-M   'P 1'
#
loop_
_entity.id
_entity.type
_entity.pdbx_description
1 polymer ?
#
loop_
_entity_poly.entity_id
_entity_poly.type
_entity_poly.pdbx_seq_one_letter_code
_entity_poly.pdbx_strand_id
1 'polypeptide(L)'
;MDYLIEGLSYNPVDHTATSGPTVMEAALIAKHVYSGEKGDELPGGWKMLEDPYMVGGLRMGVYGRKGEDGEMEYVIANAGTEPTSLIDWENNLKQPFGKSEDMKNSLAFVEEFMKNNPSINVTFVGHSKGGAEAAANAVLTNRNAILFNPATVNLESYLKPYGVNKSNYTAEMTAFIVEDEILNNIFGFISTPIDKVVYLPRQHSFFISIPLIDMVNSIRNHSMDATIKAIEEWEENRQ
;
A
#
# COMPACT_ATOMS: atom_id res chain seq x y z
N MET A 1 -12.48 -29.98 1.50
CA MET A 1 -12.09 -29.80 2.92
C MET A 1 -12.07 -28.31 3.09
N ASP A 2 -13.27 -27.80 3.35
CA ASP A 2 -13.64 -26.40 3.28
C ASP A 2 -13.04 -25.68 4.48
N TYR A 3 -12.09 -24.79 4.24
CA TYR A 3 -11.71 -23.81 5.26
C TYR A 3 -12.72 -22.68 5.20
N LEU A 4 -13.60 -22.73 6.19
CA LEU A 4 -14.58 -21.74 6.59
C LEU A 4 -13.99 -20.33 6.55
N ILE A 5 -14.51 -19.52 5.63
CA ILE A 5 -14.61 -18.07 5.81
C ILE A 5 -15.70 -17.86 6.86
N GLU A 6 -15.37 -18.09 8.13
CA GLU A 6 -16.21 -17.63 9.23
C GLU A 6 -16.10 -16.11 9.29
N GLY A 7 -17.25 -15.45 9.22
CA GLY A 7 -17.40 -14.02 9.05
C GLY A 7 -16.62 -13.24 10.11
N LEU A 8 -15.63 -12.48 9.65
CA LEU A 8 -15.05 -11.37 10.38
C LEU A 8 -16.14 -10.29 10.50
N SER A 9 -16.86 -10.28 11.62
CA SER A 9 -17.63 -9.11 12.02
C SER A 9 -16.65 -8.03 12.47
N TYR A 10 -16.11 -7.28 11.52
CA TYR A 10 -15.44 -6.02 11.79
C TYR A 10 -16.49 -5.10 12.44
N ASN A 11 -16.34 -4.87 13.74
CA ASN A 11 -17.02 -3.75 14.40
C ASN A 11 -16.20 -2.50 14.07
N PRO A 12 -16.74 -1.56 13.29
CA PRO A 12 -16.03 -0.32 12.99
C PRO A 12 -15.79 0.42 14.30
N VAL A 13 -14.55 0.39 14.76
CA VAL A 13 -14.07 1.22 15.85
C VAL A 13 -14.07 2.64 15.31
N ASP A 14 -14.96 3.46 15.89
CA ASP A 14 -15.06 4.92 15.81
C ASP A 14 -14.32 5.57 14.63
N HIS A 15 -15.07 5.90 13.58
CA HIS A 15 -14.58 6.59 12.38
C HIS A 15 -14.02 7.98 12.73
N THR A 16 -12.76 8.07 13.14
CA THR A 16 -12.07 9.35 13.33
C THR A 16 -11.49 9.92 12.04
N ALA A 17 -11.61 9.20 10.92
CA ALA A 17 -11.22 9.72 9.61
C ALA A 17 -12.34 10.61 9.07
N THR A 18 -12.14 11.93 9.11
CA THR A 18 -13.08 12.91 8.55
C THR A 18 -13.15 12.87 7.02
N SER A 19 -12.24 12.14 6.36
CA SER A 19 -12.32 11.73 4.95
C SER A 19 -11.29 10.63 4.63
N GLY A 20 -11.60 9.73 3.69
CA GLY A 20 -10.72 8.66 3.20
C GLY A 20 -10.85 7.33 3.97
N PRO A 21 -10.15 6.26 3.52
CA PRO A 21 -10.24 4.95 4.16
C PRO A 21 -9.61 4.93 5.56
N THR A 22 -10.13 4.08 6.45
CA THR A 22 -9.40 3.73 7.68
C THR A 22 -8.12 2.95 7.35
N VAL A 23 -7.23 2.77 8.33
CA VAL A 23 -6.00 1.97 8.13
C VAL A 23 -6.33 0.53 7.74
N MET A 24 -7.30 -0.08 8.41
CA MET A 24 -7.78 -1.43 8.07
C MET A 24 -8.42 -1.49 6.68
N GLU A 25 -9.29 -0.54 6.32
CA GLU A 25 -9.90 -0.49 4.98
C GLU A 25 -8.83 -0.34 3.88
N ALA A 26 -7.84 0.52 4.10
CA ALA A 26 -6.71 0.67 3.19
C ALA A 26 -5.89 -0.63 3.07
N ALA A 27 -5.66 -1.35 4.17
CA ALA A 27 -4.95 -2.63 4.13
C ALA A 27 -5.74 -3.69 3.34
N LEU A 28 -7.06 -3.75 3.52
CA LEU A 28 -7.92 -4.67 2.76
C LEU A 28 -7.92 -4.33 1.26
N ILE A 29 -7.95 -3.05 0.91
CA ILE A 29 -7.82 -2.59 -0.49
C ILE A 29 -6.44 -2.93 -1.06
N ALA A 30 -5.36 -2.72 -0.29
CA ALA A 30 -3.99 -3.03 -0.69
C ALA A 30 -3.77 -4.54 -0.91
N LYS A 31 -4.48 -5.39 -0.18
CA LYS A 31 -4.52 -6.83 -0.41
C LYS A 31 -5.36 -7.17 -1.64
N HIS A 32 -6.54 -6.59 -1.76
CA HIS A 32 -7.51 -6.91 -2.80
C HIS A 32 -6.99 -6.59 -4.21
N VAL A 33 -6.25 -5.49 -4.39
CA VAL A 33 -5.78 -5.07 -5.72
C VAL A 33 -4.92 -6.10 -6.45
N TYR A 34 -4.34 -7.08 -5.76
CA TYR A 34 -3.58 -8.17 -6.38
C TYR A 34 -4.41 -9.05 -7.32
N SER A 35 -5.69 -9.27 -7.02
CA SER A 35 -6.55 -10.21 -7.74
C SER A 35 -8.00 -9.78 -7.91
N GLY A 36 -8.38 -8.65 -7.30
CA GLY A 36 -9.74 -8.14 -7.28
C GLY A 36 -10.19 -7.56 -8.61
N GLU A 37 -11.47 -7.70 -8.91
CA GLU A 37 -12.07 -7.33 -10.19
C GLU A 37 -13.15 -6.26 -10.01
N LYS A 38 -13.56 -5.67 -11.13
CA LYS A 38 -14.59 -4.62 -11.14
C LYS A 38 -15.88 -5.12 -10.50
N GLY A 39 -16.43 -4.30 -9.61
CA GLY A 39 -17.69 -4.56 -8.91
C GLY A 39 -17.54 -5.32 -7.60
N ASP A 40 -16.35 -5.84 -7.29
CA ASP A 40 -16.08 -6.45 -5.99
C ASP A 40 -16.27 -5.41 -4.86
N GLU A 41 -16.92 -5.84 -3.78
CA GLU A 41 -17.22 -5.02 -2.61
C GLU A 41 -16.35 -5.43 -1.43
N LEU A 42 -15.84 -4.45 -0.70
CA LEU A 42 -14.99 -4.59 0.47
C LEU A 42 -15.66 -3.98 1.71
N PRO A 43 -15.18 -4.33 2.93
CA PRO A 43 -15.62 -3.69 4.16
C PRO A 43 -15.54 -2.15 4.08
N GLY A 44 -16.44 -1.46 4.78
CA GLY A 44 -16.57 -0.01 4.71
C GLY A 44 -17.29 0.53 3.47
N GLY A 45 -17.87 -0.36 2.65
CA GLY A 45 -18.66 0.00 1.46
C GLY A 45 -17.84 0.37 0.23
N TRP A 46 -16.52 0.11 0.26
CA TRP A 46 -15.62 0.32 -0.86
C TRP A 46 -15.91 -0.65 -1.99
N LYS A 47 -15.95 -0.15 -3.23
CA LYS A 47 -16.10 -0.99 -4.43
C LYS A 47 -15.03 -0.69 -5.45
N MET A 48 -14.50 -1.70 -6.12
CA MET A 48 -13.67 -1.47 -7.31
C MET A 48 -14.57 -1.00 -8.45
N LEU A 49 -14.34 0.23 -8.94
CA LEU A 49 -15.25 0.91 -9.87
C LEU A 49 -14.99 0.58 -11.34
N GLU A 50 -13.74 0.27 -11.66
CA GLU A 50 -13.25 0.03 -13.02
C GLU A 50 -12.51 -1.30 -13.10
N ASP A 51 -12.38 -1.84 -14.31
CA ASP A 51 -11.51 -2.97 -14.54
C ASP A 51 -10.07 -2.58 -14.15
N PRO A 52 -9.29 -3.49 -13.54
CA PRO A 52 -7.95 -3.17 -13.08
C PRO A 52 -7.06 -2.70 -14.23
N TYR A 53 -6.36 -1.58 -14.04
CA TYR A 53 -5.39 -1.10 -15.01
C TYR A 53 -4.13 -1.97 -14.95
N MET A 54 -3.84 -2.66 -16.06
CA MET A 54 -2.74 -3.61 -16.14
C MET A 54 -1.83 -3.33 -17.33
N VAL A 55 -0.56 -3.05 -17.07
CA VAL A 55 0.47 -2.87 -18.11
C VAL A 55 1.78 -3.47 -17.63
N GLY A 56 2.27 -4.50 -18.33
CA GLY A 56 3.47 -5.21 -17.89
C GLY A 56 3.26 -5.86 -16.52
N GLY A 57 4.09 -5.50 -15.54
CA GLY A 57 3.99 -5.97 -14.15
C GLY A 57 3.21 -5.02 -13.23
N LEU A 58 2.70 -3.91 -13.77
CA LEU A 58 1.85 -2.97 -13.04
C LEU A 58 0.41 -3.49 -13.00
N ARG A 59 -0.19 -3.47 -11.81
CA ARG A 59 -1.63 -3.62 -11.61
C ARG A 59 -2.12 -2.54 -10.65
N MET A 60 -3.14 -1.79 -11.07
CA MET A 60 -3.75 -0.74 -10.27
C MET A 60 -5.27 -0.92 -10.23
N GLY A 61 -5.89 -0.49 -9.14
CA GLY A 61 -7.34 -0.50 -8.97
C GLY A 61 -7.86 0.85 -8.50
N VAL A 62 -8.99 1.29 -9.07
CA VAL A 62 -9.72 2.47 -8.62
C VAL A 62 -10.92 2.02 -7.80
N TYR A 63 -10.96 2.45 -6.54
CA TYR A 63 -12.02 2.13 -5.60
C TYR A 63 -12.78 3.41 -5.24
N GLY A 64 -14.06 3.26 -4.95
CA GLY A 64 -14.84 4.36 -4.42
C GLY A 64 -15.92 3.92 -3.45
N ARG A 65 -16.28 4.85 -2.57
CA ARG A 65 -17.47 4.78 -1.74
C ARG A 65 -18.09 6.16 -1.61
N LYS A 66 -19.34 6.20 -1.16
CA LYS A 66 -19.95 7.45 -0.69
C LYS A 66 -19.56 7.63 0.78
N GLY A 67 -18.88 8.74 1.09
CA GLY A 67 -18.52 9.13 2.45
C GLY A 67 -19.74 9.51 3.29
N GLU A 68 -19.53 9.71 4.60
CA GLU A 68 -20.61 10.06 5.54
C GLU A 68 -21.21 11.44 5.23
N ASP A 69 -20.41 12.36 4.67
CA ASP A 69 -20.83 13.69 4.20
C ASP A 69 -21.65 13.64 2.90
N GLY A 70 -21.75 12.47 2.28
CA GLY A 70 -22.45 12.23 1.03
C GLY A 70 -21.63 12.50 -0.23
N GLU A 71 -20.37 12.90 -0.10
CA GLU A 71 -19.44 13.06 -1.22
C GLU A 71 -18.78 11.72 -1.57
N MET A 72 -18.25 11.61 -2.79
CA MET A 72 -17.53 10.41 -3.21
C MET A 72 -16.07 10.46 -2.74
N GLU A 73 -15.64 9.41 -2.04
CA GLU A 73 -14.26 9.18 -1.68
C GLU A 73 -13.64 8.16 -2.63
N TYR A 74 -12.38 8.37 -3.00
CA TYR A 74 -11.67 7.49 -3.92
C TYR A 74 -10.37 6.97 -3.33
N VAL A 75 -10.05 5.72 -3.65
CA VAL A 75 -8.75 5.13 -3.41
C VAL A 75 -8.18 4.62 -4.72
N ILE A 76 -6.92 4.97 -5.01
CA ILE A 76 -6.16 4.35 -6.09
C ILE A 76 -5.12 3.45 -5.45
N ALA A 77 -5.24 2.14 -5.69
CA ALA A 77 -4.38 1.13 -5.11
C ALA A 77 -3.37 0.62 -6.14
N ASN A 78 -2.11 0.46 -5.74
CA ASN A 78 -1.05 -0.16 -6.53
C ASN A 78 -0.70 -1.53 -5.94
N ALA A 79 -0.78 -2.58 -6.75
CA ALA A 79 -0.31 -3.90 -6.34
C ALA A 79 1.22 -3.97 -6.35
N GLY A 80 1.78 -4.65 -5.37
CA GLY A 80 3.20 -5.02 -5.40
C GLY A 80 3.48 -6.20 -6.33
N THR A 81 4.69 -6.75 -6.24
CA THR A 81 5.04 -7.99 -6.94
C THR A 81 4.92 -9.18 -5.99
N GLU A 82 4.30 -10.27 -6.42
CA GLU A 82 4.33 -11.53 -5.69
C GLU A 82 5.66 -12.26 -5.96
N PRO A 83 6.52 -12.50 -4.95
CA PRO A 83 7.63 -13.45 -5.12
C PRO A 83 7.14 -14.88 -5.27
N THR A 84 7.74 -15.59 -6.21
CA THR A 84 7.55 -17.04 -6.38
C THR A 84 8.57 -17.88 -5.60
N SER A 85 9.64 -17.28 -5.03
CA SER A 85 10.59 -17.98 -4.15
C SER A 85 11.37 -17.04 -3.20
N LEU A 86 12.01 -17.59 -2.15
CA LEU A 86 12.77 -16.83 -1.14
C LEU A 86 14.01 -16.14 -1.73
N ILE A 87 14.80 -16.84 -2.56
CA ILE A 87 16.02 -16.32 -3.18
C ILE A 87 15.65 -15.30 -4.26
N ASP A 88 14.58 -15.56 -5.02
CA ASP A 88 14.07 -14.60 -5.99
C ASP A 88 13.61 -13.34 -5.28
N TRP A 89 13.11 -13.42 -4.06
CA TRP A 89 12.64 -12.24 -3.36
C TRP A 89 13.77 -11.32 -2.91
N GLU A 90 14.88 -11.84 -2.37
CA GLU A 90 16.05 -11.02 -2.06
C GLU A 90 16.64 -10.38 -3.33
N ASN A 91 16.70 -11.15 -4.43
CA ASN A 91 17.19 -10.66 -5.72
C ASN A 91 16.24 -9.64 -6.35
N ASN A 92 14.93 -9.83 -6.25
CA ASN A 92 13.90 -8.89 -6.73
C ASN A 92 13.89 -7.63 -5.88
N LEU A 93 14.15 -7.73 -4.57
CA LEU A 93 14.26 -6.59 -3.68
C LEU A 93 15.49 -5.73 -3.96
N LYS A 94 16.64 -6.36 -4.17
CA LYS A 94 17.92 -5.68 -4.44
C LYS A 94 17.99 -5.12 -5.87
N GLN A 95 17.09 -5.52 -6.76
CA GLN A 95 16.92 -4.84 -8.03
C GLN A 95 16.41 -3.41 -7.78
N PRO A 96 16.90 -2.41 -8.53
CA PRO A 96 16.50 -1.03 -8.32
C PRO A 96 15.01 -0.84 -8.64
N PHE A 97 14.17 -0.87 -7.60
CA PHE A 97 12.84 -0.24 -7.54
C PHE A 97 13.04 1.27 -7.76
N GLY A 98 13.22 1.66 -9.01
CA GLY A 98 13.95 2.89 -9.34
C GLY A 98 14.16 3.14 -10.83
N LYS A 99 14.13 2.08 -11.64
CA LYS A 99 14.09 2.16 -13.11
C LYS A 99 12.96 1.31 -13.72
N SER A 100 11.93 0.97 -12.95
CA SER A 100 10.82 0.15 -13.45
C SER A 100 9.96 0.98 -14.41
N GLU A 101 9.57 0.35 -15.51
CA GLU A 101 8.56 0.89 -16.42
C GLU A 101 7.20 1.00 -15.73
N ASP A 102 6.92 0.10 -14.79
CA ASP A 102 5.72 0.10 -13.93
C ASP A 102 5.54 1.45 -13.20
N MET A 103 6.61 2.03 -12.64
CA MET A 103 6.52 3.35 -11.97
C MET A 103 6.14 4.46 -12.95
N LYS A 104 6.70 4.47 -14.17
CA LYS A 104 6.37 5.47 -15.18
C LYS A 104 4.93 5.32 -15.65
N ASN A 105 4.49 4.09 -15.87
CA ASN A 105 3.12 3.79 -16.26
C ASN A 105 2.12 4.18 -15.16
N SER A 106 2.47 3.94 -13.89
CA SER A 106 1.67 4.36 -12.73
C SER A 106 1.52 5.89 -12.68
N LEU A 107 2.62 6.63 -12.80
CA LEU A 107 2.60 8.09 -12.80
C LEU A 107 1.81 8.65 -13.99
N ALA A 108 1.97 8.07 -15.18
CA ALA A 108 1.23 8.48 -16.37
C ALA A 108 -0.27 8.23 -16.23
N PHE A 109 -0.67 7.06 -15.73
CA PHE A 109 -2.06 6.75 -15.42
C PHE A 109 -2.66 7.76 -14.44
N VAL A 110 -1.97 8.04 -13.34
CA VAL A 110 -2.47 8.97 -12.31
C VAL A 110 -2.51 10.41 -12.82
N GLU A 111 -1.52 10.86 -13.59
CA GLU A 111 -1.54 12.19 -14.21
C GLU A 111 -2.80 12.37 -15.08
N GLU A 112 -3.08 11.39 -15.94
CA GLU A 112 -4.26 11.42 -16.81
C GLU A 112 -5.57 11.34 -16.00
N PHE A 113 -5.64 10.42 -15.04
CA PHE A 113 -6.81 10.25 -14.19
C PHE A 113 -7.14 11.54 -13.42
N MET A 114 -6.14 12.19 -12.81
CA MET A 114 -6.35 13.44 -12.05
C MET A 114 -6.64 14.63 -12.97
N LYS A 115 -6.09 14.66 -14.19
CA LYS A 115 -6.44 15.68 -15.19
C LYS A 115 -7.91 15.62 -15.59
N ASN A 116 -8.45 14.41 -15.72
CA ASN A 116 -9.85 14.20 -16.05
C ASN A 116 -10.78 14.36 -14.84
N ASN A 117 -10.24 14.26 -13.62
CA ASN A 117 -10.97 14.36 -12.36
C ASN A 117 -10.29 15.35 -11.39
N PRO A 118 -10.27 16.67 -11.67
CA PRO A 118 -9.44 17.61 -10.91
C PRO A 118 -9.92 17.84 -9.46
N SER A 119 -11.20 17.59 -9.18
CA SER A 119 -11.83 17.90 -7.88
C SER A 119 -12.01 16.70 -6.95
N ILE A 120 -11.68 15.48 -7.39
CA ILE A 120 -11.92 14.29 -6.54
C ILE A 120 -10.88 14.20 -5.42
N ASN A 121 -11.35 13.75 -4.26
CA ASN A 121 -10.51 13.42 -3.13
C ASN A 121 -10.02 11.98 -3.26
N VAL A 122 -8.72 11.80 -3.49
CA VAL A 122 -8.09 10.49 -3.69
C VAL A 122 -7.08 10.26 -2.57
N THR A 123 -7.14 9.06 -1.98
CA THR A 123 -6.06 8.52 -1.14
C THR A 123 -5.33 7.42 -1.90
N PHE A 124 -4.00 7.50 -1.98
CA PHE A 124 -3.19 6.46 -2.60
C PHE A 124 -2.85 5.35 -1.61
N VAL A 125 -2.94 4.11 -2.06
CA VAL A 125 -2.71 2.94 -1.23
C VAL A 125 -1.78 1.97 -1.96
N GLY A 126 -0.86 1.34 -1.24
CA GLY A 126 0.01 0.37 -1.87
C GLY A 126 0.85 -0.44 -0.89
N HIS A 127 1.23 -1.63 -1.34
CA HIS A 127 2.05 -2.56 -0.59
C HIS A 127 3.36 -2.89 -1.32
N SER A 128 4.49 -3.03 -0.62
CA SER A 128 5.76 -3.45 -1.22
C SER A 128 6.18 -2.52 -2.38
N LYS A 129 6.48 -3.05 -3.57
CA LYS A 129 6.64 -2.27 -4.82
C LYS A 129 5.49 -1.28 -5.05
N GLY A 130 4.25 -1.72 -4.88
CA GLY A 130 3.08 -0.88 -5.06
C GLY A 130 3.03 0.28 -4.06
N GLY A 131 3.61 0.10 -2.87
CA GLY A 131 3.78 1.19 -1.89
C GLY A 131 4.72 2.30 -2.39
N ALA A 132 5.82 1.93 -3.05
CA ALA A 132 6.71 2.90 -3.70
C ALA A 132 5.99 3.68 -4.82
N GLU A 133 5.19 3.00 -5.64
CA GLU A 133 4.42 3.60 -6.72
C GLU A 133 3.32 4.53 -6.18
N ALA A 134 2.57 4.08 -5.18
CA ALA A 134 1.56 4.88 -4.49
C ALA A 134 2.17 6.14 -3.84
N ALA A 135 3.36 6.04 -3.24
CA ALA A 135 4.08 7.19 -2.72
C ALA A 135 4.42 8.21 -3.82
N ALA A 136 4.89 7.74 -4.98
CA ALA A 136 5.20 8.63 -6.11
C ALA A 136 3.94 9.31 -6.67
N ASN A 137 2.84 8.56 -6.80
CA ASN A 137 1.54 9.08 -7.24
C ASN A 137 1.00 10.16 -6.29
N ALA A 138 1.13 9.94 -4.98
CA ALA A 138 0.73 10.90 -3.96
C ALA A 138 1.53 12.20 -4.04
N VAL A 139 2.85 12.11 -4.24
CA VAL A 139 3.69 13.31 -4.39
C VAL A 139 3.41 14.04 -5.70
N LEU A 140 3.22 13.32 -6.80
CA LEU A 140 2.86 13.89 -8.11
C LEU A 140 1.59 14.77 -8.01
N THR A 141 0.63 14.34 -7.20
CA THR A 141 -0.71 14.94 -7.14
C THR A 141 -0.97 15.78 -5.89
N ASN A 142 -0.01 15.81 -4.95
CA ASN A 142 -0.16 16.38 -3.61
C ASN A 142 -1.43 15.88 -2.91
N ARG A 143 -1.54 14.56 -2.74
CA ARG A 143 -2.67 13.86 -2.11
C ARG A 143 -2.21 12.88 -1.05
N ASN A 144 -3.14 12.41 -0.23
CA ASN A 144 -2.84 11.55 0.91
C ASN A 144 -2.40 10.15 0.44
N ALA A 145 -1.60 9.47 1.27
CA ALA A 145 -1.19 8.10 1.05
C ALA A 145 -1.11 7.26 2.35
N ILE A 146 -1.57 6.02 2.25
CA ILE A 146 -1.41 4.98 3.28
C ILE A 146 -0.66 3.81 2.66
N LEU A 147 0.54 3.54 3.18
CA LEU A 147 1.49 2.61 2.58
C LEU A 147 1.76 1.46 3.55
N PHE A 148 1.89 0.24 3.03
CA PHE A 148 2.12 -0.97 3.83
C PHE A 148 3.41 -1.65 3.41
N ASN A 149 4.34 -1.84 4.35
CA ASN A 149 5.68 -2.36 4.09
C ASN A 149 6.26 -1.85 2.75
N PRO A 150 6.28 -0.52 2.49
CA PRO A 150 6.58 -0.01 1.16
C PRO A 150 8.06 -0.19 0.82
N ALA A 151 8.34 -0.44 -0.46
CA ALA A 151 9.70 -0.37 -0.98
C ALA A 151 10.21 1.09 -0.99
N THR A 152 11.52 1.26 -0.90
CA THR A 152 12.17 2.57 -1.02
C THR A 152 12.19 3.02 -2.49
N VAL A 153 11.96 4.32 -2.74
CA VAL A 153 11.89 4.90 -4.09
C VAL A 153 12.69 6.18 -4.22
N ASN A 154 13.39 6.35 -5.36
CA ASN A 154 14.03 7.61 -5.73
C ASN A 154 13.02 8.55 -6.40
N LEU A 155 12.21 9.22 -5.57
CA LEU A 155 11.15 10.13 -6.03
C LEU A 155 11.67 11.28 -6.87
N GLU A 156 12.83 11.84 -6.54
CA GLU A 156 13.41 12.97 -7.29
C GLU A 156 13.66 12.58 -8.76
N SER A 157 14.21 11.38 -8.99
CA SER A 157 14.47 10.90 -10.36
C SER A 157 13.20 10.74 -11.18
N TYR A 158 12.11 10.27 -10.56
CA TYR A 158 10.86 9.96 -11.25
C TYR A 158 9.96 11.18 -11.45
N LEU A 159 10.01 12.15 -10.54
CA LEU A 159 9.14 13.32 -10.57
C LEU A 159 9.75 14.50 -11.33
N LYS A 160 11.07 14.49 -11.58
CA LYS A 160 11.75 15.52 -12.37
C LYS A 160 11.12 15.76 -13.76
N PRO A 161 10.73 14.75 -14.56
CA PRO A 161 10.05 14.96 -15.84
C PRO A 161 8.71 15.69 -15.73
N TYR A 162 8.04 15.57 -14.57
CA TYR A 162 6.76 16.24 -14.27
C TYR A 162 6.95 17.64 -13.67
N GLY A 163 8.19 18.09 -13.46
CA GLY A 163 8.48 19.37 -12.81
C GLY A 163 8.08 19.42 -11.33
N VAL A 164 7.82 18.26 -10.70
CA VAL A 164 7.42 18.15 -9.30
C VAL A 164 8.64 17.97 -8.40
N ASN A 165 8.73 18.80 -7.36
CA ASN A 165 9.73 18.65 -6.31
C ASN A 165 9.07 18.04 -5.07
N LYS A 166 9.62 16.92 -4.57
CA LYS A 166 9.12 16.25 -3.37
C LYS A 166 9.10 17.13 -2.12
N SER A 167 9.92 18.19 -2.05
CA SER A 167 9.90 19.15 -0.94
C SER A 167 8.63 20.01 -0.90
N ASN A 168 7.85 20.03 -1.98
CA ASN A 168 6.59 20.77 -2.07
C ASN A 168 5.38 19.90 -1.70
N TYR A 169 5.60 18.64 -1.35
CA TYR A 169 4.54 17.77 -0.86
C TYR A 169 4.08 18.24 0.52
N THR A 170 2.77 18.46 0.67
CA THR A 170 2.16 18.96 1.91
C THR A 170 0.99 18.10 2.39
N ALA A 171 0.59 17.09 1.61
CA ALA A 171 -0.45 16.14 2.01
C ALA A 171 0.12 15.09 2.96
N GLU A 172 -0.75 14.23 3.51
CA GLU A 172 -0.34 13.27 4.53
C GLU A 172 0.09 11.94 3.91
N MET A 173 1.28 11.47 4.27
CA MET A 173 1.79 10.15 3.88
C MET A 173 2.23 9.36 5.10
N THR A 174 1.54 8.25 5.37
CA THR A 174 1.89 7.34 6.47
C THR A 174 2.29 5.98 5.95
N ALA A 175 3.47 5.49 6.37
CA ALA A 175 3.89 4.12 6.14
C ALA A 175 3.71 3.27 7.40
N PHE A 176 3.00 2.16 7.25
CA PHE A 176 2.82 1.14 8.27
C PHE A 176 3.77 -0.03 7.95
N ILE A 177 4.68 -0.33 8.88
CA ILE A 177 5.74 -1.33 8.70
C ILE A 177 5.61 -2.39 9.77
N VAL A 178 5.41 -3.64 9.39
CA VAL A 178 5.48 -4.77 10.33
C VAL A 178 6.92 -4.94 10.81
N GLU A 179 7.12 -5.00 12.12
CA GLU A 179 8.45 -5.27 12.68
C GLU A 179 9.09 -6.54 12.10
N ASP A 180 10.41 -6.51 11.90
CA ASP A 180 11.22 -7.57 11.28
C ASP A 180 10.77 -8.00 9.87
N GLU A 181 9.99 -7.21 9.14
CA GLU A 181 9.76 -7.46 7.71
C GLU A 181 11.02 -7.19 6.87
N ILE A 182 11.17 -7.89 5.74
CA ILE A 182 12.45 -7.94 5.02
C ILE A 182 12.93 -6.57 4.52
N LEU A 183 12.04 -5.68 4.09
CA LEU A 183 12.43 -4.47 3.36
C LEU A 183 13.10 -3.53 4.35
N ASN A 184 12.48 -3.40 5.51
CA ASN A 184 13.02 -2.71 6.66
C ASN A 184 14.35 -3.36 7.12
N ASN A 185 14.46 -4.69 7.13
CA ASN A 185 15.72 -5.36 7.48
C ASN A 185 16.85 -5.08 6.46
N ILE A 186 16.52 -5.00 5.16
CA ILE A 186 17.51 -4.83 4.08
C ILE A 186 17.89 -3.35 3.88
N PHE A 187 16.90 -2.46 3.87
CA PHE A 187 17.09 -1.06 3.53
C PHE A 187 17.28 -0.17 4.76
N GLY A 188 16.78 -0.58 5.94
CA GLY A 188 16.93 0.10 7.22
C GLY A 188 16.32 1.51 7.32
N PHE A 189 15.98 2.12 6.19
CA PHE A 189 15.50 3.49 6.06
C PHE A 189 14.48 3.59 4.93
N ILE A 190 13.41 4.33 5.20
CA ILE A 190 12.41 4.71 4.21
C ILE A 190 12.82 6.02 3.51
N SER A 191 12.51 6.13 2.21
CA SER A 191 12.73 7.33 1.41
C SER A 191 11.81 8.51 1.82
N THR A 192 12.39 9.70 1.96
CA THR A 192 11.63 10.95 2.07
C THR A 192 10.83 11.22 0.77
N PRO A 193 9.57 11.73 0.84
CA PRO A 193 8.94 12.45 1.94
C PRO A 193 7.91 11.63 2.74
N ILE A 194 8.15 10.33 2.98
CA ILE A 194 7.31 9.59 3.94
C ILE A 194 7.52 10.24 5.31
N ASP A 195 6.53 11.02 5.75
CA ASP A 195 6.62 11.94 6.88
C ASP A 195 6.33 11.23 8.20
N LYS A 196 5.48 10.20 8.17
CA LYS A 196 5.10 9.39 9.33
C LYS A 196 5.33 7.91 9.09
N VAL A 197 6.08 7.28 10.00
CA VAL A 197 6.26 5.83 10.04
C VAL A 197 5.61 5.29 11.31
N VAL A 198 4.77 4.27 11.15
CA VAL A 198 4.15 3.52 12.25
C VAL A 198 4.65 2.09 12.18
N TYR A 199 5.39 1.66 13.20
CA TYR A 199 5.79 0.26 13.34
C TYR A 199 4.65 -0.55 13.95
N LEU A 200 4.31 -1.65 13.29
CA LEU A 200 3.27 -2.59 13.68
C LEU A 200 3.89 -3.83 14.34
N PRO A 201 3.16 -4.50 15.25
CA PRO A 201 3.64 -5.70 15.92
C PRO A 201 4.05 -6.81 14.94
N ARG A 202 5.17 -7.45 15.23
CA ARG A 202 5.67 -8.60 14.47
C ARG A 202 4.74 -9.80 14.59
N GLN A 203 4.43 -10.44 13.47
CA GLN A 203 3.48 -11.58 13.44
C GLN A 203 4.15 -12.95 13.38
N HIS A 204 5.41 -13.00 12.94
CA HIS A 204 6.21 -14.22 12.86
C HIS A 204 7.54 -14.00 13.58
N SER A 205 7.68 -14.65 14.74
CA SER A 205 8.86 -14.61 15.59
C SER A 205 9.26 -16.02 16.04
N PHE A 206 10.18 -16.65 15.31
CA PHE A 206 10.93 -17.79 15.85
C PHE A 206 12.41 -17.48 15.72
N PHE A 207 12.96 -16.85 16.77
CA PHE A 207 14.40 -16.65 16.93
C PHE A 207 15.03 -17.99 17.33
N ILE A 208 15.45 -18.76 16.32
CA ILE A 208 16.27 -19.96 16.51
C ILE A 208 17.72 -19.76 16.03
N SER A 209 18.10 -18.52 15.68
CA SER A 209 19.44 -18.14 15.23
C SER A 209 19.90 -18.90 13.98
N ILE A 210 18.94 -19.31 13.14
CA ILE A 210 19.20 -19.95 11.84
C ILE A 210 18.84 -18.91 10.76
N PRO A 211 19.83 -18.34 10.05
CA PRO A 211 19.62 -17.23 9.11
C PRO A 211 18.53 -17.47 8.06
N LEU A 212 18.39 -18.71 7.57
CA LEU A 212 17.36 -19.06 6.59
C LEU A 212 15.94 -18.96 7.17
N ILE A 213 15.76 -19.30 8.44
CA ILE A 213 14.44 -19.25 9.11
C ILE A 213 14.07 -17.80 9.42
N ASP A 214 15.04 -16.98 9.83
CA ASP A 214 14.83 -15.55 10.07
C ASP A 214 14.44 -14.83 8.76
N MET A 215 15.06 -15.22 7.63
CA MET A 215 14.67 -14.74 6.30
C MET A 215 13.24 -15.14 5.93
N VAL A 216 12.84 -16.40 6.17
CA VAL A 216 11.47 -16.86 5.90
C VAL A 216 10.45 -16.12 6.77
N ASN A 217 10.77 -15.88 8.04
CA ASN A 217 9.87 -15.14 8.95
C ASN A 217 9.71 -13.69 8.51
N SER A 218 10.79 -13.02 8.12
CA SER A 218 10.74 -11.65 7.59
C SER A 218 9.97 -11.54 6.27
N ILE A 219 10.03 -12.57 5.42
CA ILE A 219 9.17 -12.72 4.23
C ILE A 219 7.69 -12.80 4.61
N ARG A 220 7.37 -13.61 5.62
CA ARG A 220 5.98 -13.74 6.08
C ARG A 220 5.45 -12.47 6.72
N ASN A 221 6.26 -11.80 7.54
CA ASN A 221 5.93 -10.50 8.15
C ASN A 221 5.65 -9.41 7.12
N HIS A 222 6.27 -9.50 5.94
CA HIS A 222 6.01 -8.56 4.87
C HIS A 222 4.65 -8.75 4.20
N SER A 223 4.06 -9.94 4.21
CA SER A 223 2.81 -10.21 3.51
C SER A 223 1.63 -9.35 3.99
N MET A 224 0.66 -9.06 3.11
CA MET A 224 -0.55 -8.33 3.52
C MET A 224 -1.38 -9.07 4.58
N ASP A 225 -1.32 -10.40 4.63
CA ASP A 225 -1.96 -11.18 5.69
C ASP A 225 -1.34 -10.91 7.06
N ALA A 226 0.00 -10.81 7.13
CA ALA A 226 0.68 -10.41 8.35
C ALA A 226 0.40 -8.93 8.68
N THR A 227 0.41 -8.05 7.69
CA THR A 227 0.10 -6.63 7.90
C THR A 227 -1.29 -6.41 8.46
N ILE A 228 -2.31 -7.08 7.91
CA ILE A 228 -3.70 -6.98 8.42
C ILE A 228 -3.77 -7.43 9.88
N LYS A 229 -3.21 -8.58 10.22
CA LYS A 229 -3.17 -9.07 11.61
C LYS A 229 -2.43 -8.12 12.55
N ALA A 230 -1.34 -7.54 12.09
CA ALA A 230 -0.57 -6.59 12.87
C ALA A 230 -1.34 -5.28 13.09
N ILE A 231 -2.17 -4.85 12.13
CA ILE A 231 -3.06 -3.70 12.30
C ILE A 231 -4.17 -4.03 13.31
N GLU A 232 -4.78 -5.21 13.24
CA GLU A 232 -5.78 -5.66 14.23
C GLU A 232 -5.21 -5.58 15.66
N GLU A 233 -4.04 -6.20 15.88
CA GLU A 233 -3.36 -6.16 17.19
C GLU A 233 -2.97 -4.73 17.61
N TRP A 234 -2.53 -3.90 16.66
CA TRP A 234 -2.17 -2.51 16.94
C TRP A 234 -3.38 -1.64 17.30
N GLU A 235 -4.52 -1.84 16.65
CA GLU A 235 -5.77 -1.12 16.95
C GLU A 235 -6.35 -1.55 18.31
N GLU A 236 -6.33 -2.85 18.62
CA GLU A 236 -6.79 -3.39 19.91
C GLU A 236 -5.99 -2.81 21.09
N ASN A 237 -4.66 -2.69 20.95
CA ASN A 237 -3.78 -2.17 22.00
C ASN A 237 -3.90 -0.65 22.23
N ARG A 238 -4.69 0.07 21.43
CA ARG A 238 -4.90 1.52 21.55
C ARG A 238 -6.23 1.89 22.23
N GLN A 239 -7.09 0.91 22.51
CA GLN A 239 -8.36 1.07 23.23
C GLN A 239 -8.17 0.92 24.74
#